data_AF-A0A938NC86-F1
#
_entry.id   AF-A0A938NC86-F1
#
_cell.length_a   1.000
_cell.length_b   1.000
_cell.length_c   1.000
_cell.angle_alpha   90.00
_cell.angle_beta   90.00
_cell.angle_gamma   90.00
#
_symmetry.space_group_name_H-M   'P 1'
#
loop_
_entity.id
_entity.type
_entity.pdbx_description
1 polymer ?
#
loop_
_entity_poly.entity_id
_entity_poly.type
_entity_poly.pdbx_seq_one_letter_code
_entity_poly.pdbx_strand_id
1 'polypeptide(L)'
;MLEKARWQSATAPAGRAPALLLVVLVALLVALSFLLRREAAAPGPLPKQHSQRPGDGRVPKAPNPWFFAERAFPTGHIPPEAVQRMRQQAAVLREEARAEALRGGRTALWTPRGPTNVGGRITDLAVDPRDANRVYAAAAEGGILRSDDAGQHWLPLFDQGPALAMGAVALDPANPDIVYAGGGEVNPGGGSVAYGGAGLFRSPDRGATWESLGLETVGAIGRIRVDPTNSQRIFVAAMGQLWETDSHRGVYRSTNGGASWQQVLFVADDTGCVDLIQRPDQPNVLLAAMWQRLRQPEAYDYGGPRCAVYRSTNGGDTWTLLSGTGGLPP
;
A
#
# COMPACT_ATOMS: atom_id res chain seq x y z
N MET A 1 -48.65 8.11 89.63
CA MET A 1 -49.53 7.49 88.63
C MET A 1 -48.90 7.73 87.27
N LEU A 2 -48.15 6.75 86.77
CA LEU A 2 -47.37 6.80 85.53
C LEU A 2 -48.10 5.94 84.49
N GLU A 3 -48.60 6.57 83.42
CA GLU A 3 -49.23 5.87 82.30
C GLU A 3 -48.39 5.98 81.02
N LYS A 4 -48.39 4.87 80.28
CA LYS A 4 -47.38 4.44 79.32
C LYS A 4 -47.38 5.25 78.03
N ALA A 5 -46.21 5.78 77.65
CA ALA A 5 -45.92 6.22 76.28
C ALA A 5 -45.41 5.03 75.44
N ARG A 6 -45.85 5.02 74.18
CA ARG A 6 -45.77 3.90 73.23
C ARG A 6 -44.34 3.64 72.73
N TRP A 7 -44.01 2.36 72.58
CA TRP A 7 -42.83 1.87 71.88
C TRP A 7 -43.03 1.97 70.35
N GLN A 8 -42.09 2.59 69.65
CA GLN A 8 -41.92 2.42 68.20
C GLN A 8 -40.73 1.49 67.96
N SER A 9 -41.00 0.30 67.42
CA SER A 9 -40.00 -0.65 66.94
C SER A 9 -39.54 -0.25 65.53
N ALA A 10 -38.27 0.09 65.36
CA ALA A 10 -37.64 0.16 64.05
C ALA A 10 -37.28 -1.27 63.59
N THR A 11 -38.07 -1.83 62.67
CA THR A 11 -37.72 -3.06 61.94
C THR A 11 -36.88 -2.69 60.72
N ALA A 12 -35.65 -3.19 60.66
CA ALA A 12 -34.83 -3.16 59.45
C ALA A 12 -35.47 -4.01 58.33
N PRO A 13 -35.50 -3.56 57.06
CA PRO A 13 -35.97 -4.42 55.97
C PRO A 13 -34.89 -5.43 55.59
N ALA A 14 -35.23 -6.70 55.71
CA ALA A 14 -34.47 -7.83 55.21
C ALA A 14 -34.55 -7.92 53.67
N GLY A 15 -33.39 -8.19 53.04
CA GLY A 15 -33.29 -9.15 51.94
C GLY A 15 -33.78 -8.74 50.55
N ARG A 16 -32.96 -7.96 49.81
CA ARG A 16 -32.93 -7.98 48.33
C ARG A 16 -31.51 -7.97 47.73
N ALA A 17 -30.53 -8.46 48.47
CA ALA A 17 -29.15 -8.55 47.99
C ALA A 17 -28.77 -9.83 47.18
N PRO A 18 -29.44 -11.00 47.28
CA PRO A 18 -28.87 -12.22 46.67
C PRO A 18 -29.09 -12.32 45.15
N ALA A 19 -30.14 -11.69 44.61
CA ALA A 19 -30.46 -11.80 43.18
C ALA A 19 -29.54 -10.94 42.29
N LEU A 20 -29.20 -9.72 42.73
CA LEU A 20 -28.31 -8.83 41.96
C LEU A 20 -26.88 -9.36 41.91
N LEU A 21 -26.41 -9.93 43.03
CA LEU A 21 -25.08 -10.54 43.12
C LEU A 21 -24.97 -11.76 42.21
N LEU A 22 -26.03 -12.58 42.12
CA LEU A 22 -26.07 -13.73 41.20
C LEU A 22 -26.03 -13.31 39.73
N VAL A 23 -26.76 -12.25 39.36
CA VAL A 23 -26.78 -11.73 37.98
C VAL A 23 -25.42 -11.16 37.58
N VAL A 24 -24.75 -10.43 38.49
CA VAL A 24 -23.40 -9.91 38.24
C VAL A 24 -22.38 -11.06 38.15
N LEU A 25 -22.51 -12.09 38.98
CA LEU A 25 -21.63 -13.26 38.92
C LEU A 25 -21.79 -14.03 37.60
N VAL A 26 -23.03 -14.22 37.13
CA VAL A 26 -23.32 -14.88 35.85
C VAL A 26 -22.79 -14.03 34.69
N ALA A 27 -22.97 -12.70 34.71
CA ALA A 27 -22.44 -11.81 33.69
C ALA A 27 -20.90 -11.83 33.64
N LEU A 28 -20.24 -11.87 34.80
CA LEU A 28 -18.78 -12.01 34.89
C LEU A 28 -18.30 -13.37 34.40
N LEU A 29 -19.01 -14.45 34.71
CA LEU A 29 -18.68 -15.80 34.20
C LEU A 29 -18.89 -15.92 32.69
N VAL A 30 -19.92 -15.29 32.14
CA VAL A 30 -20.14 -15.21 30.68
C VAL A 30 -19.04 -14.37 30.03
N ALA A 31 -18.72 -13.19 30.57
CA ALA A 31 -17.63 -12.36 30.05
C ALA A 31 -16.27 -13.07 30.12
N LEU A 32 -16.00 -13.79 31.23
CA LEU A 32 -14.80 -14.62 31.38
C LEU A 32 -14.82 -15.80 30.39
N SER A 33 -15.98 -16.39 30.09
CA SER A 33 -16.10 -17.43 29.06
C SER A 33 -15.83 -16.90 27.65
N PHE A 34 -16.16 -15.64 27.37
CA PHE A 34 -15.81 -14.97 26.10
C PHE A 34 -14.35 -14.58 26.03
N LEU A 35 -13.74 -14.17 27.15
CA LEU A 35 -12.30 -13.91 27.26
C LEU A 35 -11.48 -15.19 27.11
N LEU A 36 -11.91 -16.28 27.74
CA LEU A 36 -11.27 -17.61 27.63
C LEU A 36 -11.53 -18.27 26.26
N ARG A 37 -12.61 -17.91 25.56
CA ARG A 37 -12.84 -18.32 24.15
C ARG A 37 -12.09 -17.45 23.13
N ARG A 38 -11.56 -16.29 23.55
CA ARG A 38 -10.76 -15.40 22.68
C ARG A 38 -9.29 -15.77 22.59
N GLU A 39 -8.82 -16.69 23.41
CA GLU A 39 -7.65 -17.51 23.07
C GLU A 39 -8.08 -18.56 22.03
N ALA A 40 -8.47 -18.07 20.85
CA ALA A 40 -8.28 -18.87 19.65
C ALA A 40 -6.78 -19.15 19.62
N ALA A 41 -6.41 -20.40 19.88
CA ALA A 41 -5.05 -20.88 19.75
C ALA A 41 -4.45 -20.24 18.50
N ALA A 42 -3.30 -19.56 18.65
CA ALA A 42 -2.50 -19.15 17.51
C ALA A 42 -2.50 -20.34 16.54
N PRO A 43 -2.84 -20.16 15.24
CA PRO A 43 -2.88 -21.27 14.32
C PRO A 43 -1.56 -22.00 14.48
N GLY A 44 -1.62 -23.25 14.94
CA GLY A 44 -0.43 -24.06 15.13
C GLY A 44 0.37 -24.02 13.83
N PRO A 45 1.71 -24.16 13.88
CA PRO A 45 2.52 -24.16 12.67
C PRO A 45 1.85 -25.08 11.66
N LEU A 46 1.48 -24.52 10.50
CA LEU A 46 0.85 -25.29 9.42
C LEU A 46 1.67 -26.57 9.28
N PRO A 47 1.02 -27.76 9.26
CA PRO A 47 1.76 -28.99 9.07
C PRO A 47 2.64 -28.78 7.84
N LYS A 48 3.94 -29.05 7.97
CA LYS A 48 4.84 -29.07 6.83
C LYS A 48 4.33 -30.16 5.90
N GLN A 49 3.36 -29.82 5.06
CA GLN A 49 3.08 -30.59 3.87
C GLN A 49 4.31 -30.41 3.01
N HIS A 50 5.25 -31.34 3.19
CA HIS A 50 6.14 -31.71 2.10
C HIS A 50 5.20 -32.20 0.99
N SER A 51 4.70 -31.30 0.15
CA SER A 51 4.10 -31.69 -1.10
C SER A 51 5.25 -32.36 -1.87
N GLN A 52 5.28 -33.68 -1.86
CA GLN A 52 6.04 -34.41 -2.86
C GLN A 52 5.41 -34.05 -4.20
N ARG A 53 5.95 -33.03 -4.88
CA ARG A 53 5.63 -32.77 -6.27
C ARG A 53 6.58 -33.63 -7.12
N PRO A 54 6.05 -34.42 -8.05
CA PRO A 54 6.86 -35.23 -8.95
C PRO A 54 7.84 -34.37 -9.74
N GLY A 55 9.07 -34.86 -9.89
CA GLY A 55 10.01 -34.35 -10.89
C GLY A 55 9.42 -34.49 -12.29
N ASP A 56 9.28 -33.38 -13.00
CA ASP A 56 8.81 -33.31 -14.38
C ASP A 56 9.94 -32.99 -15.37
N GLY A 57 11.20 -33.05 -14.94
CA GLY A 57 12.36 -32.91 -15.82
C GLY A 57 12.47 -31.55 -16.51
N ARG A 58 11.79 -30.51 -16.03
CA ARG A 58 11.88 -29.16 -16.61
C ARG A 58 12.98 -28.35 -15.93
N VAL A 59 13.67 -27.57 -16.77
CA VAL A 59 14.72 -26.58 -16.48
C VAL A 59 14.52 -25.92 -15.11
N PRO A 60 15.58 -25.68 -14.31
CA PRO A 60 15.44 -25.04 -13.00
C PRO A 60 14.66 -23.73 -13.14
N LYS A 61 13.43 -23.71 -12.65
CA LYS A 61 12.61 -22.50 -12.63
C LYS A 61 13.37 -21.47 -11.80
N ALA A 62 13.60 -20.28 -12.36
CA ALA A 62 14.28 -19.22 -11.63
C ALA A 62 13.60 -19.03 -10.26
N PRO A 63 14.34 -18.77 -9.17
CA PRO A 63 13.80 -18.78 -7.80
C PRO A 63 12.55 -17.92 -7.62
N ASN A 64 12.45 -16.83 -8.38
CA ASN A 64 11.44 -15.80 -8.18
C ASN A 64 10.04 -16.18 -8.70
N PRO A 65 9.87 -16.67 -9.95
CA PRO A 65 8.60 -17.26 -10.39
C PRO A 65 8.07 -18.40 -9.52
N TRP A 66 8.98 -19.20 -8.96
CA TRP A 66 8.61 -20.33 -8.10
C TRP A 66 7.91 -19.86 -6.81
N PHE A 67 8.43 -18.84 -6.13
CA PHE A 67 7.82 -18.31 -4.91
C PHE A 67 6.42 -17.71 -5.14
N PHE A 68 6.19 -17.06 -6.29
CA PHE A 68 4.83 -16.62 -6.64
C PHE A 68 3.91 -17.83 -6.86
N ALA A 69 4.31 -18.77 -7.70
CA ALA A 69 3.52 -19.96 -8.02
C ALA A 69 3.18 -20.81 -6.78
N GLU A 70 4.08 -20.87 -5.79
CA GLU A 70 3.83 -21.55 -4.52
C GLU A 70 2.73 -20.84 -3.70
N ARG A 71 2.79 -19.51 -3.60
CA ARG A 71 1.79 -18.71 -2.88
C ARG A 71 0.43 -18.67 -3.58
N ALA A 72 0.43 -18.76 -4.90
CA ALA A 72 -0.76 -18.69 -5.73
C ALA A 72 -1.41 -20.06 -5.98
N PHE A 73 -0.79 -21.17 -5.55
CA PHE A 73 -1.33 -22.51 -5.74
C PHE A 73 -2.56 -22.78 -4.86
N PRO A 74 -3.58 -23.51 -5.37
CA PRO A 74 -3.70 -24.14 -6.69
C PRO A 74 -4.32 -23.24 -7.77
N THR A 75 -4.80 -22.05 -7.40
CA THR A 75 -5.62 -21.19 -8.26
C THR A 75 -4.82 -20.42 -9.30
N GLY A 76 -3.50 -20.32 -9.13
CA GLY A 76 -2.65 -19.43 -9.92
C GLY A 76 -2.86 -17.95 -9.59
N HIS A 77 -3.64 -17.64 -8.56
CA HIS A 77 -3.99 -16.29 -8.13
C HIS A 77 -3.91 -16.16 -6.60
N ILE A 78 -3.31 -15.09 -6.10
CA ILE A 78 -3.26 -14.79 -4.66
C ILE A 78 -4.49 -13.94 -4.29
N PRO A 79 -5.43 -14.44 -3.48
CA PRO A 79 -6.63 -13.70 -3.14
C PRO A 79 -6.32 -12.34 -2.48
N PRO A 80 -6.90 -11.21 -2.93
CA PRO A 80 -6.63 -9.89 -2.38
C PRO A 80 -6.82 -9.81 -0.86
N GLU A 81 -7.83 -10.51 -0.32
CA GLU A 81 -8.08 -10.58 1.12
C GLU A 81 -6.97 -11.32 1.88
N ALA A 82 -6.27 -12.27 1.26
CA ALA A 82 -5.13 -12.93 1.85
C ALA A 82 -3.92 -11.97 1.96
N VAL A 83 -3.71 -11.14 0.93
CA VAL A 83 -2.69 -10.08 0.95
C VAL A 83 -3.01 -9.06 2.04
N GLN A 84 -4.28 -8.65 2.16
CA GLN A 84 -4.71 -7.71 3.20
C GLN A 84 -4.49 -8.27 4.62
N ARG A 85 -4.90 -9.52 4.87
CA ARG A 85 -4.65 -10.20 6.16
C ARG A 85 -3.17 -10.30 6.47
N MET A 86 -2.34 -10.67 5.49
CA MET A 86 -0.89 -10.75 5.65
C MET A 86 -0.29 -9.38 6.03
N ARG A 87 -0.72 -8.29 5.39
CA ARG A 87 -0.26 -6.93 5.74
C ARG A 87 -0.66 -6.52 7.14
N GLN A 88 -1.90 -6.80 7.55
CA GLN A 88 -2.38 -6.54 8.91
C GLN A 88 -1.56 -7.31 9.95
N GLN A 89 -1.31 -8.60 9.70
CA GLN A 89 -0.49 -9.43 10.59
C GLN A 89 0.95 -8.91 10.66
N ALA A 90 1.56 -8.53 9.54
CA ALA A 90 2.90 -7.97 9.51
C ALA A 90 3.00 -6.66 10.29
N ALA A 91 1.97 -5.80 10.24
CA ALA A 91 1.92 -4.56 11.02
C ALA A 91 1.89 -4.84 12.53
N VAL A 92 1.08 -5.79 12.97
CA VAL A 92 1.02 -6.21 14.39
C VAL A 92 2.39 -6.73 14.85
N LEU A 93 3.02 -7.62 14.08
CA LEU A 93 4.33 -8.19 14.41
C LEU A 93 5.43 -7.11 14.51
N ARG A 94 5.38 -6.07 13.66
CA ARG A 94 6.34 -4.96 13.72
C ARG A 94 6.16 -4.13 15.00
N GLU A 95 4.93 -3.81 15.37
CA GLU A 95 4.64 -3.07 16.60
C GLU A 95 5.04 -3.87 17.84
N GLU A 96 4.77 -5.19 17.85
CA GLU A 96 5.21 -6.09 18.92
C GLU A 96 6.73 -6.12 19.04
N ALA A 97 7.45 -6.31 17.93
CA ALA A 97 8.91 -6.31 17.91
C ALA A 97 9.50 -4.97 18.36
N ARG A 98 8.88 -3.85 17.98
CA ARG A 98 9.28 -2.51 18.44
C ARG A 98 9.07 -2.35 19.94
N ALA A 99 7.91 -2.74 20.45
CA ALA A 99 7.60 -2.68 21.88
C ALA A 99 8.52 -3.59 22.70
N GLU A 100 8.91 -4.74 22.16
CA GLU A 100 9.90 -5.63 22.77
C GLU A 100 11.31 -5.00 22.79
N ALA A 101 11.76 -4.40 21.69
CA ALA A 101 13.04 -3.71 21.62
C ALA A 101 13.15 -2.57 22.65
N LEU A 102 12.07 -1.78 22.80
CA LEU A 102 11.97 -0.72 23.81
C LEU A 102 12.01 -1.28 25.23
N ARG A 103 11.28 -2.37 25.52
CA ARG A 103 11.29 -3.06 26.82
C ARG A 103 12.67 -3.63 27.17
N GLY A 104 13.42 -4.09 26.17
CA GLY A 104 14.79 -4.59 26.32
C GLY A 104 15.86 -3.51 26.51
N GLY A 105 15.49 -2.22 26.62
CA GLY A 105 16.43 -1.12 26.78
C GLY A 105 17.26 -0.81 25.52
N ARG A 106 16.87 -1.34 24.36
CA ARG A 106 17.58 -1.13 23.09
C ARG A 106 16.96 0.09 22.39
N THR A 107 17.47 1.29 22.68
CA THR A 107 16.89 2.56 22.20
C THR A 107 17.37 2.99 20.81
N ALA A 108 18.53 2.51 20.33
CA ALA A 108 18.91 2.52 18.91
C ALA A 108 20.08 1.54 18.69
N LEU A 109 19.93 0.57 17.79
CA LEU A 109 20.94 -0.49 17.54
C LEU A 109 21.57 -0.45 16.15
N TRP A 110 21.04 0.41 15.27
CA TRP A 110 21.36 0.35 13.85
C TRP A 110 21.86 1.70 13.38
N THR A 111 23.07 1.71 12.83
CA THR A 111 23.64 2.87 12.13
C THR A 111 23.47 2.63 10.63
N PRO A 112 22.80 3.52 9.90
CA PRO A 112 22.71 3.40 8.44
C PRO A 112 24.11 3.53 7.83
N ARG A 113 24.44 2.64 6.88
CA ARG A 113 25.75 2.61 6.19
C ARG A 113 25.69 2.96 4.71
N GLY A 114 24.50 3.20 4.17
CA GLY A 114 24.26 3.66 2.80
C GLY A 114 23.28 4.84 2.78
N PRO A 115 22.66 5.16 1.63
CA PRO A 115 22.68 4.45 0.36
C PRO A 115 23.83 4.86 -0.58
N THR A 116 24.75 5.73 -0.17
CA THR A 116 25.80 6.27 -1.05
C THR A 116 26.95 5.29 -1.34
N ASN A 117 26.96 4.13 -0.68
CA ASN A 117 28.05 3.15 -0.74
C ASN A 117 27.73 1.89 -1.58
N VAL A 118 26.44 1.60 -1.83
CA VAL A 118 25.99 0.44 -2.61
C VAL A 118 24.93 0.91 -3.60
N GLY A 119 25.10 0.53 -4.87
CA GLY A 119 24.15 0.88 -5.91
C GLY A 119 22.78 0.26 -5.66
N GLY A 120 21.73 1.02 -5.94
CA GLY A 120 20.34 0.58 -5.94
C GLY A 120 19.59 1.18 -7.12
N ARG A 121 18.47 0.57 -7.53
CA ARG A 121 17.64 1.12 -8.60
C ARG A 121 16.69 2.18 -8.05
N ILE A 122 16.77 3.37 -8.62
CA ILE A 122 15.85 4.48 -8.37
C ILE A 122 14.82 4.50 -9.50
N THR A 123 13.54 4.56 -9.15
CA THR A 123 12.42 4.51 -10.09
C THR A 123 11.92 5.90 -10.46
N ASP A 124 11.98 6.86 -9.52
CA ASP A 124 11.51 8.23 -9.73
C ASP A 124 12.24 9.21 -8.81
N LEU A 125 12.25 10.49 -9.22
CA LEU A 125 12.81 11.60 -8.46
C LEU A 125 11.84 12.78 -8.46
N ALA A 126 11.74 13.48 -7.34
CA ALA A 126 11.04 14.76 -7.23
C ALA A 126 11.93 15.81 -6.55
N VAL A 127 11.95 17.03 -7.08
CA VAL A 127 12.77 18.14 -6.56
C VAL A 127 11.84 19.22 -6.02
N ASP A 128 12.13 19.75 -4.82
CA ASP A 128 11.37 20.88 -4.27
C ASP A 128 11.61 22.13 -5.14
N PRO A 129 10.56 22.74 -5.74
CA PRO A 129 10.73 23.90 -6.61
C PRO A 129 11.23 25.14 -5.86
N ARG A 130 11.19 25.13 -4.52
CA ARG A 130 11.67 26.23 -3.66
C ARG A 130 13.13 26.05 -3.24
N ASP A 131 13.66 24.84 -3.33
CA ASP A 131 15.02 24.47 -2.89
C ASP A 131 15.56 23.29 -3.68
N ALA A 132 16.43 23.57 -4.65
CA ALA A 132 17.03 22.56 -5.52
C ALA A 132 17.92 21.55 -4.78
N ASN A 133 18.32 21.82 -3.52
CA ASN A 133 19.05 20.86 -2.70
C ASN A 133 18.11 19.79 -2.11
N ARG A 134 16.81 20.07 -2.02
CA ARG A 134 15.84 19.11 -1.51
C ARG A 134 15.31 18.23 -2.63
N VAL A 135 15.72 16.96 -2.58
CA VAL A 135 15.37 15.94 -3.57
C VAL A 135 14.79 14.73 -2.86
N TYR A 136 13.72 14.18 -3.42
CA TYR A 136 13.10 12.93 -3.00
C TYR A 136 13.35 11.86 -4.04
N ALA A 137 13.61 10.64 -3.60
CA ALA A 137 13.84 9.49 -4.46
C ALA A 137 12.92 8.34 -4.08
N ALA A 138 12.27 7.76 -5.08
CA ALA A 138 11.58 6.48 -4.96
C ALA A 138 12.55 5.37 -5.34
N ALA A 139 12.80 4.44 -4.43
CA ALA A 139 13.65 3.27 -4.69
C ALA A 139 12.80 2.06 -5.08
N ALA A 140 13.29 1.27 -6.03
CA ALA A 140 12.64 0.04 -6.48
C ALA A 140 12.29 -0.92 -5.33
N GLU A 141 13.18 -1.00 -4.32
CA GLU A 141 13.01 -1.78 -3.08
C GLU A 141 13.75 -1.10 -1.90
N GLY A 142 13.39 0.14 -1.58
CA GLY A 142 14.06 0.91 -0.52
C GLY A 142 13.24 2.04 0.09
N GLY A 143 11.94 2.10 -0.23
CA GLY A 143 11.06 3.15 0.23
C GLY A 143 11.34 4.50 -0.44
N ILE A 144 10.90 5.56 0.23
CA ILE A 144 11.18 6.95 -0.15
C ILE A 144 12.38 7.44 0.64
N LEU A 145 13.31 8.08 -0.05
CA LEU A 145 14.45 8.76 0.55
C LEU A 145 14.36 10.27 0.26
N ARG A 146 14.93 11.08 1.14
CA ARG A 146 15.12 12.52 0.90
C ARG A 146 16.54 12.94 1.16
N SER A 147 17.07 13.79 0.29
CA SER A 147 18.26 14.58 0.53
C SER A 147 17.85 16.04 0.73
N ASP A 148 18.55 16.74 1.61
CA ASP A 148 18.44 18.20 1.82
C ASP A 148 19.74 18.91 1.38
N ASP A 149 20.64 18.22 0.68
CA ASP A 149 21.99 18.68 0.30
C ASP A 149 22.43 18.22 -1.10
N ALA A 150 21.47 18.20 -2.04
CA ALA A 150 21.66 17.87 -3.46
C ALA A 150 22.20 16.45 -3.71
N GLY A 151 21.81 15.50 -2.85
CA GLY A 151 22.10 14.08 -3.00
C GLY A 151 23.37 13.59 -2.32
N GLN A 152 24.04 14.43 -1.51
CA GLN A 152 25.23 14.03 -0.75
C GLN A 152 24.88 13.09 0.41
N HIS A 153 23.79 13.38 1.12
CA HIS A 153 23.24 12.53 2.18
C HIS A 153 21.76 12.26 1.95
N TRP A 154 21.30 11.09 2.39
CA TRP A 154 19.93 10.63 2.20
C TRP A 154 19.33 10.12 3.51
N LEU A 155 18.13 10.55 3.80
CA LEU A 155 17.31 10.15 4.93
C LEU A 155 16.21 9.20 4.45
N PRO A 156 16.06 8.00 5.03
CA PRO A 156 14.91 7.16 4.76
C PRO A 156 13.66 7.76 5.39
N LEU A 157 12.58 7.83 4.63
CA LEU A 157 11.30 8.43 5.04
C LEU A 157 10.16 7.42 5.13
N PHE A 158 10.31 6.22 4.54
CA PHE A 158 9.22 5.25 4.39
C PHE A 158 9.55 3.85 4.94
N ASP A 159 10.58 3.70 5.77
CA ASP A 159 11.04 2.40 6.29
C ASP A 159 9.97 1.64 7.09
N GLN A 160 9.03 2.36 7.69
CA GLN A 160 7.92 1.77 8.45
C GLN A 160 6.69 1.46 7.58
N GLY A 161 6.76 1.77 6.29
CA GLY A 161 5.68 1.54 5.34
C GLY A 161 5.33 0.06 5.18
N PRO A 162 4.11 -0.24 4.70
CA PRO A 162 3.65 -1.61 4.49
C PRO A 162 4.41 -2.34 3.35
N ALA A 163 4.99 -1.60 2.40
CA ALA A 163 5.85 -2.12 1.34
C ALA A 163 6.96 -1.10 1.03
N LEU A 164 8.17 -1.57 0.72
CA LEU A 164 9.30 -0.72 0.36
C LEU A 164 9.54 -0.61 -1.14
N ALA A 165 8.79 -1.36 -1.94
CA ALA A 165 8.86 -1.24 -3.38
C ALA A 165 8.08 0.00 -3.84
N MET A 166 8.77 0.98 -4.41
CA MET A 166 8.17 2.26 -4.83
C MET A 166 8.28 2.45 -6.35
N GLY A 167 7.20 2.94 -6.94
CA GLY A 167 7.15 3.24 -8.38
C GLY A 167 7.10 4.73 -8.71
N ALA A 168 6.68 5.58 -7.77
CA ALA A 168 6.57 7.02 -8.00
C ALA A 168 6.76 7.84 -6.72
N VAL A 169 7.27 9.07 -6.88
CA VAL A 169 7.25 10.11 -5.85
C VAL A 169 6.85 11.44 -6.49
N ALA A 170 5.98 12.19 -5.84
CA ALA A 170 5.55 13.50 -6.34
C ALA A 170 5.39 14.50 -5.20
N LEU A 171 5.56 15.78 -5.51
CA LEU A 171 5.25 16.89 -4.61
C LEU A 171 3.97 17.57 -5.10
N ASP A 172 3.19 18.11 -4.17
CA ASP A 172 2.12 19.04 -4.53
C ASP A 172 2.72 20.35 -5.07
N PRO A 173 2.41 20.78 -6.31
CA PRO A 173 2.95 22.01 -6.88
C PRO A 173 2.59 23.28 -6.09
N ALA A 174 1.42 23.29 -5.44
CA ALA A 174 0.96 24.43 -4.64
C ALA A 174 1.52 24.41 -3.22
N ASN A 175 1.85 23.24 -2.69
CA ASN A 175 2.49 23.10 -1.38
C ASN A 175 3.52 21.94 -1.37
N PRO A 176 4.80 22.20 -1.70
CA PRO A 176 5.80 21.15 -1.79
C PRO A 176 6.19 20.50 -0.45
N ASP A 177 5.59 20.92 0.68
CA ASP A 177 5.68 20.17 1.94
C ASP A 177 4.84 18.87 1.90
N ILE A 178 3.84 18.82 1.01
CA ILE A 178 3.02 17.64 0.77
C ILE A 178 3.73 16.73 -0.24
N VAL A 179 4.03 15.52 0.20
CA VAL A 179 4.72 14.48 -0.60
C VAL A 179 3.78 13.32 -0.81
N TYR A 180 3.76 12.77 -2.02
CA TYR A 180 3.03 11.55 -2.37
C TYR A 180 4.01 10.43 -2.72
N ALA A 181 3.70 9.21 -2.26
CA ALA A 181 4.47 8.02 -2.55
C ALA A 181 3.58 6.96 -3.19
N GLY A 182 3.96 6.53 -4.39
CA GLY A 182 3.27 5.50 -5.15
C GLY A 182 3.94 4.16 -4.94
N GLY A 183 3.22 3.21 -4.33
CA GLY A 183 3.73 1.87 -4.12
C GLY A 183 3.80 1.04 -5.39
N GLY A 184 4.79 0.14 -5.41
CA GLY A 184 4.96 -0.93 -6.37
C GLY A 184 5.73 -0.51 -7.60
N GLU A 185 6.70 -1.32 -7.97
CA GLU A 185 7.58 -1.01 -9.08
C GLU A 185 6.96 -1.38 -10.44
N VAL A 186 7.12 -0.48 -11.41
CA VAL A 186 6.59 -0.67 -12.77
C VAL A 186 7.56 -1.33 -13.74
N ASN A 187 8.83 -1.55 -13.38
CA ASN A 187 9.91 -1.97 -14.28
C ASN A 187 10.37 -3.45 -14.07
N PRO A 188 9.66 -4.45 -14.63
CA PRO A 188 9.96 -5.88 -14.44
C PRO A 188 11.03 -6.44 -15.38
N GLY A 189 11.76 -5.58 -16.11
CA GLY A 189 12.74 -5.98 -17.14
C GLY A 189 14.07 -6.52 -16.60
N GLY A 190 14.79 -7.26 -17.45
CA GLY A 190 16.21 -7.62 -17.23
C GLY A 190 16.49 -8.68 -16.17
N GLY A 191 15.54 -9.55 -15.85
CA GLY A 191 15.69 -10.57 -14.80
C GLY A 191 15.39 -10.07 -13.38
N SER A 192 15.08 -8.78 -13.22
CA SER A 192 14.58 -8.23 -11.96
C SER A 192 13.17 -8.73 -11.65
N VAL A 193 12.88 -8.91 -10.36
CA VAL A 193 11.50 -9.00 -9.87
C VAL A 193 11.06 -7.57 -9.61
N ALA A 194 9.88 -7.19 -10.08
CA ALA A 194 9.22 -6.00 -9.57
C ALA A 194 8.19 -6.47 -8.54
N TYR A 195 8.23 -5.87 -7.35
CA TYR A 195 7.31 -6.19 -6.27
C TYR A 195 6.08 -5.29 -6.33
N GLY A 196 4.93 -5.86 -5.98
CA GLY A 196 3.71 -5.10 -5.80
C GLY A 196 3.83 -4.13 -4.61
N GLY A 197 3.16 -3.00 -4.74
CA GLY A 197 3.03 -1.94 -3.78
C GLY A 197 1.82 -2.07 -2.89
N ALA A 198 1.69 -1.10 -1.99
CA ALA A 198 0.62 -1.04 -1.01
C ALA A 198 -0.30 0.17 -1.23
N GLY A 199 -0.45 0.63 -2.48
CA GLY A 199 -1.28 1.77 -2.84
C GLY A 199 -0.55 3.11 -2.81
N LEU A 200 -1.32 4.18 -2.68
CA LEU A 200 -0.83 5.55 -2.64
C LEU A 200 -0.77 6.05 -1.20
N PHE A 201 0.29 6.77 -0.87
CA PHE A 201 0.45 7.42 0.43
C PHE A 201 0.66 8.92 0.27
N ARG A 202 0.24 9.69 1.27
CA ARG A 202 0.51 11.13 1.40
C ARG A 202 1.22 11.41 2.70
N SER A 203 2.16 12.33 2.65
CA SER A 203 2.76 12.97 3.82
C SER A 203 2.49 14.46 3.77
N PRO A 204 1.94 15.07 4.83
CA PRO A 204 1.74 16.52 4.91
C PRO A 204 2.98 17.27 5.42
N ASP A 205 4.05 16.56 5.79
CA ASP A 205 5.18 17.07 6.59
C ASP A 205 6.54 16.60 6.02
N ARG A 206 6.69 16.67 4.70
CA ARG A 206 7.95 16.35 3.99
C ARG A 206 8.45 14.92 4.18
N GLY A 207 7.53 14.00 4.47
CA GLY A 207 7.75 12.57 4.65
C GLY A 207 8.05 12.14 6.08
N ALA A 208 7.78 12.99 7.09
CA ALA A 208 7.96 12.59 8.49
C ALA A 208 6.83 11.66 8.97
N THR A 209 5.60 11.90 8.52
CA THR A 209 4.44 11.04 8.73
C THR A 209 3.74 10.73 7.40
N TRP A 210 3.10 9.57 7.33
CA TRP A 210 2.44 9.10 6.12
C TRP A 210 1.04 8.54 6.44
N GLU A 211 0.10 8.79 5.55
CA GLU A 211 -1.24 8.21 5.57
C GLU A 211 -1.55 7.52 4.24
N SER A 212 -2.34 6.44 4.28
CA SER A 212 -2.83 5.78 3.06
C SER A 212 -3.94 6.61 2.42
N LEU A 213 -3.88 6.75 1.10
CA LEU A 213 -4.93 7.33 0.25
C LEU A 213 -5.67 6.25 -0.57
N GLY A 214 -5.49 4.97 -0.24
CA GLY A 214 -6.15 3.87 -0.95
C GLY A 214 -5.34 3.34 -2.14
N LEU A 215 -6.04 2.73 -3.09
CA LEU A 215 -5.46 2.07 -4.28
C LEU A 215 -4.58 0.85 -3.95
N GLU A 216 -4.80 0.18 -2.82
CA GLU A 216 -3.98 -0.94 -2.36
C GLU A 216 -4.00 -2.16 -3.32
N THR A 217 -5.00 -2.24 -4.19
CA THR A 217 -5.21 -3.32 -5.16
C THR A 217 -4.55 -3.10 -6.50
N VAL A 218 -4.12 -1.87 -6.84
CA VAL A 218 -3.60 -1.54 -8.18
C VAL A 218 -2.22 -2.13 -8.49
N GLY A 219 -1.58 -2.80 -7.54
CA GLY A 219 -0.30 -3.46 -7.72
C GLY A 219 0.85 -2.46 -7.80
N ALA A 220 1.04 -1.77 -8.92
CA ALA A 220 2.14 -0.83 -9.10
C ALA A 220 1.66 0.53 -9.61
N ILE A 221 2.18 1.60 -9.02
CA ILE A 221 1.91 2.98 -9.41
C ILE A 221 3.13 3.51 -10.17
N GLY A 222 2.97 3.77 -11.47
CA GLY A 222 4.06 4.28 -12.31
C GLY A 222 4.20 5.79 -12.25
N ARG A 223 3.11 6.51 -11.92
CA ARG A 223 3.17 7.96 -11.81
C ARG A 223 2.06 8.58 -11.00
N ILE A 224 2.37 9.73 -10.41
CA ILE A 224 1.44 10.60 -9.70
C ILE A 224 1.52 11.99 -10.32
N ARG A 225 0.36 12.60 -10.59
CA ARG A 225 0.23 13.99 -11.04
C ARG A 225 -0.79 14.70 -10.17
N VAL A 226 -0.33 15.67 -9.40
CA VAL A 226 -1.19 16.61 -8.69
C VAL A 226 -1.38 17.81 -9.61
N ASP A 227 -2.63 18.23 -9.77
CA ASP A 227 -2.94 19.36 -10.62
C ASP A 227 -2.33 20.66 -10.06
N PRO A 228 -1.56 21.40 -10.88
CA PRO A 228 -0.87 22.62 -10.42
C PRO A 228 -1.81 23.77 -10.05
N THR A 229 -3.08 23.71 -10.46
CA THR A 229 -4.10 24.71 -10.16
C THR A 229 -5.09 24.25 -9.10
N ASN A 230 -5.06 22.97 -8.71
CA ASN A 230 -5.99 22.40 -7.75
C ASN A 230 -5.46 21.12 -7.10
N SER A 231 -4.86 21.23 -5.91
CA SER A 231 -4.36 20.10 -5.11
C SER A 231 -5.40 19.00 -4.81
N GLN A 232 -6.70 19.30 -4.92
CA GLN A 232 -7.75 18.28 -4.75
C GLN A 232 -7.85 17.33 -5.96
N ARG A 233 -7.34 17.75 -7.13
CA ARG A 233 -7.35 16.93 -8.34
C ARG A 233 -6.01 16.22 -8.50
N ILE A 234 -6.04 14.90 -8.36
CA ILE A 234 -4.86 14.04 -8.43
C ILE A 234 -5.12 12.94 -9.43
N PHE A 235 -4.13 12.65 -10.28
CA PHE A 235 -4.16 11.53 -11.20
C PHE A 235 -3.06 10.54 -10.86
N VAL A 236 -3.37 9.25 -11.00
CA VAL A 236 -2.47 8.13 -10.73
C VAL A 236 -2.44 7.21 -11.94
N ALA A 237 -1.24 6.95 -12.46
CA ALA A 237 -0.98 5.93 -13.46
C ALA A 237 -0.79 4.59 -12.76
N ALA A 238 -1.78 3.71 -12.88
CA ALA A 238 -1.81 2.38 -12.30
C ALA A 238 -1.42 1.33 -13.35
N MET A 239 -0.30 0.65 -13.13
CA MET A 239 0.19 -0.42 -13.99
C MET A 239 -0.51 -1.76 -13.76
N GLY A 240 -1.10 -1.96 -12.59
CA GLY A 240 -1.67 -3.25 -12.21
C GLY A 240 -0.64 -4.24 -11.67
N GLN A 241 -1.16 -5.39 -11.25
CA GLN A 241 -0.36 -6.54 -10.83
C GLN A 241 0.52 -7.05 -11.97
N LEU A 242 1.76 -7.45 -11.65
CA LEU A 242 2.69 -7.97 -12.66
C LEU A 242 2.33 -9.40 -13.12
N TRP A 243 1.77 -10.20 -12.21
CA TRP A 243 1.66 -11.65 -12.36
C TRP A 243 0.25 -12.15 -12.71
N GLU A 244 -0.72 -11.24 -12.74
CA GLU A 244 -2.14 -11.53 -12.90
C GLU A 244 -2.75 -10.45 -13.81
N THR A 245 -3.87 -10.75 -14.45
CA THR A 245 -4.70 -9.76 -15.14
C THR A 245 -5.90 -9.40 -14.25
N ASP A 246 -6.26 -8.12 -14.21
CA ASP A 246 -7.38 -7.62 -13.42
C ASP A 246 -7.79 -6.22 -13.89
N SER A 247 -8.92 -5.72 -13.38
CA SER A 247 -9.43 -4.39 -13.75
C SER A 247 -8.78 -3.23 -12.99
N HIS A 248 -7.87 -3.47 -12.03
CA HIS A 248 -7.27 -2.43 -11.19
C HIS A 248 -6.07 -1.72 -11.86
N ARG A 249 -6.30 -1.17 -13.06
CA ARG A 249 -5.24 -0.63 -13.95
C ARG A 249 -5.67 0.65 -14.65
N GLY A 250 -4.76 1.27 -15.39
CA GLY A 250 -5.05 2.45 -16.20
C GLY A 250 -4.89 3.75 -15.41
N VAL A 251 -5.76 4.73 -15.63
CA VAL A 251 -5.66 6.04 -14.95
C VAL A 251 -6.77 6.17 -13.93
N TYR A 252 -6.38 6.47 -12.69
CA TYR A 252 -7.28 6.86 -11.62
C TYR A 252 -7.22 8.37 -11.40
N ARG A 253 -8.37 8.98 -11.09
CA ARG A 253 -8.49 10.39 -10.74
C ARG A 253 -9.20 10.54 -9.41
N SER A 254 -8.66 11.38 -8.54
CA SER A 254 -9.37 11.94 -7.40
C SER A 254 -9.71 13.41 -7.66
N THR A 255 -10.83 13.88 -7.12
CA THR A 255 -11.24 15.30 -7.13
C THR A 255 -11.44 15.85 -5.71
N ASN A 256 -11.05 15.07 -4.69
CA ASN A 256 -11.21 15.37 -3.26
C ASN A 256 -9.92 15.04 -2.49
N GLY A 257 -8.76 15.29 -3.10
CA GLY A 257 -7.46 15.22 -2.44
C GLY A 257 -7.02 13.81 -2.06
N GLY A 258 -7.58 12.79 -2.73
CA GLY A 258 -7.28 11.37 -2.50
C GLY A 258 -8.24 10.64 -1.57
N ALA A 259 -9.33 11.27 -1.12
CA ALA A 259 -10.33 10.61 -0.27
C ALA A 259 -11.13 9.54 -1.03
N SER A 260 -11.33 9.72 -2.34
CA SER A 260 -11.87 8.69 -3.23
C SER A 260 -11.29 8.80 -4.64
N TRP A 261 -11.40 7.70 -5.39
CA TRP A 261 -10.81 7.53 -6.71
C TRP A 261 -11.82 7.02 -7.73
N GLN A 262 -11.76 7.58 -8.94
CA GLN A 262 -12.51 7.14 -10.11
C GLN A 262 -11.52 6.61 -11.15
N GLN A 263 -11.77 5.42 -11.70
CA GLN A 263 -11.04 4.94 -12.87
C GLN A 263 -11.53 5.70 -14.10
N VAL A 264 -10.67 6.54 -14.68
CA VAL A 264 -11.01 7.44 -15.79
C VAL A 264 -10.45 6.99 -17.14
N LEU A 265 -9.50 6.04 -17.13
CA LEU A 265 -9.05 5.34 -18.32
C LEU A 265 -8.81 3.87 -17.98
N PHE A 266 -9.47 2.97 -18.71
CA PHE A 266 -9.26 1.54 -18.68
C PHE A 266 -9.23 1.02 -20.12
N VAL A 267 -8.22 0.22 -20.46
CA VAL A 267 -8.05 -0.33 -21.82
C VAL A 267 -8.37 -1.82 -21.85
N ALA A 268 -7.73 -2.59 -20.96
CA ALA A 268 -7.95 -4.02 -20.78
C ALA A 268 -7.36 -4.49 -19.44
N ASP A 269 -7.68 -5.72 -19.05
CA ASP A 269 -7.24 -6.36 -17.81
C ASP A 269 -5.73 -6.71 -17.77
N ASP A 270 -5.07 -6.70 -18.92
CA ASP A 270 -3.62 -6.89 -19.08
C ASP A 270 -2.87 -5.61 -19.45
N THR A 271 -3.56 -4.46 -19.47
CA THR A 271 -3.02 -3.20 -19.98
C THR A 271 -3.15 -2.09 -18.94
N GLY A 272 -2.02 -1.68 -18.38
CA GLY A 272 -1.94 -0.63 -17.36
C GLY A 272 -1.36 0.68 -17.88
N CYS A 273 -1.42 1.73 -17.07
CA CYS A 273 -0.81 3.02 -17.39
C CYS A 273 0.56 3.11 -16.71
N VAL A 274 1.63 3.23 -17.51
CA VAL A 274 3.03 3.26 -17.00
C VAL A 274 3.46 4.68 -16.67
N ASP A 275 2.99 5.65 -17.44
CA ASP A 275 3.35 7.05 -17.30
C ASP A 275 2.15 7.93 -17.66
N LEU A 276 2.03 9.04 -16.95
CA LEU A 276 1.04 10.08 -17.18
C LEU A 276 1.72 11.44 -17.07
N ILE A 277 1.50 12.29 -18.08
CA ILE A 277 1.87 13.71 -18.00
C ILE A 277 0.64 14.59 -18.11
N GLN A 278 0.68 15.69 -17.36
CA GLN A 278 -0.32 16.74 -17.37
C GLN A 278 0.36 18.02 -17.82
N ARG A 279 -0.29 18.76 -18.71
CA ARG A 279 0.22 20.07 -19.12
C ARG A 279 0.07 21.08 -17.97
N PRO A 280 1.14 21.76 -17.53
CA PRO A 280 1.02 22.72 -16.43
C PRO A 280 0.21 23.98 -16.79
N ASP A 281 0.29 24.41 -18.04
CA ASP A 281 -0.41 25.60 -18.56
C ASP A 281 -1.88 25.31 -18.92
N GLN A 282 -2.20 24.04 -19.18
CA GLN A 282 -3.52 23.56 -19.57
C GLN A 282 -3.83 22.26 -18.82
N PRO A 283 -4.14 22.32 -17.52
CA PRO A 283 -4.21 21.12 -16.66
C PRO A 283 -5.31 20.13 -17.04
N ASN A 284 -6.24 20.50 -17.94
CA ASN A 284 -7.22 19.56 -18.51
C ASN A 284 -6.64 18.69 -19.64
N VAL A 285 -5.43 18.99 -20.12
CA VAL A 285 -4.76 18.21 -21.17
C VAL A 285 -3.80 17.22 -20.54
N LEU A 286 -4.06 15.94 -20.78
CA LEU A 286 -3.31 14.81 -20.22
C LEU A 286 -2.85 13.89 -21.36
N LEU A 287 -1.69 13.27 -21.18
CA LEU A 287 -1.24 12.15 -22.00
C LEU A 287 -0.93 10.97 -21.09
N ALA A 288 -1.47 9.80 -21.44
CA ALA A 288 -1.27 8.54 -20.72
C ALA A 288 -0.58 7.53 -21.65
N ALA A 289 0.51 6.95 -21.19
CA ALA A 289 1.20 5.86 -21.86
C ALA A 289 0.70 4.53 -21.27
N MET A 290 0.05 3.74 -22.11
CA MET A 290 -0.51 2.45 -21.77
C MET A 290 0.43 1.33 -22.20
N TRP A 291 0.66 0.37 -21.30
CA TRP A 291 1.56 -0.75 -21.53
C TRP A 291 0.84 -2.06 -21.25
N GLN A 292 0.65 -2.84 -22.30
CA GLN A 292 0.19 -4.22 -22.22
C GLN A 292 1.32 -5.09 -21.69
N ARG A 293 1.11 -5.70 -20.52
CA ARG A 293 2.08 -6.64 -19.95
C ARG A 293 1.46 -7.71 -19.07
N LEU A 294 2.04 -8.90 -19.13
CA LEU A 294 1.79 -9.98 -18.19
C LEU A 294 3.08 -10.78 -17.99
N ARG A 295 3.38 -11.11 -16.72
CA ARG A 295 4.48 -12.00 -16.39
C ARG A 295 3.94 -13.30 -15.85
N GLN A 296 4.27 -14.40 -16.50
CA GLN A 296 3.97 -15.74 -16.04
C GLN A 296 5.28 -16.50 -15.75
N PRO A 297 5.25 -17.59 -14.97
CA PRO A 297 6.48 -18.34 -14.72
C PRO A 297 7.15 -18.87 -15.99
N GLU A 298 6.37 -19.12 -17.03
CA GLU A 298 6.83 -19.68 -18.31
C GLU A 298 6.92 -18.64 -19.45
N ALA A 299 6.43 -17.40 -19.27
CA ALA A 299 6.34 -16.40 -20.34
C ALA A 299 6.51 -14.94 -19.86
N TYR A 300 7.11 -14.12 -20.71
CA TYR A 300 7.30 -12.68 -20.51
C TYR A 300 6.62 -11.92 -21.65
N ASP A 301 5.36 -11.53 -21.46
CA ASP A 301 4.62 -10.74 -22.44
C ASP A 301 4.71 -9.27 -22.04
N TYR A 302 5.63 -8.53 -22.64
CA TYR A 302 5.89 -7.12 -22.33
C TYR A 302 5.55 -6.18 -23.49
N GLY A 303 4.54 -6.55 -24.28
CA GLY A 303 3.98 -5.71 -25.31
C GLY A 303 2.81 -6.37 -26.01
N GLY A 304 2.14 -5.61 -26.85
CA GLY A 304 1.04 -6.09 -27.67
C GLY A 304 0.27 -4.94 -28.30
N PRO A 305 -0.81 -5.23 -29.05
CA PRO A 305 -1.57 -4.24 -29.80
C PRO A 305 -2.29 -3.20 -28.92
N ARG A 306 -2.31 -3.39 -27.59
CA ARG A 306 -2.91 -2.44 -26.63
C ARG A 306 -1.88 -1.50 -26.00
N CYS A 307 -0.59 -1.63 -26.34
CA CYS A 307 0.40 -0.61 -26.01
C CYS A 307 0.12 0.65 -26.82
N ALA A 308 -0.21 1.75 -26.16
CA ALA A 308 -0.59 2.96 -26.86
C ALA A 308 -0.51 4.24 -26.02
N VAL A 309 -0.47 5.40 -26.69
CA VAL A 309 -0.62 6.70 -26.04
C VAL A 309 -2.04 7.20 -26.21
N TYR A 310 -2.66 7.64 -25.11
CA TYR A 310 -3.98 8.25 -25.08
C TYR A 310 -3.88 9.71 -24.65
N ARG A 311 -4.78 10.55 -25.18
CA ARG A 311 -4.89 11.97 -24.83
C ARG A 311 -6.26 12.31 -24.29
N SER A 312 -6.29 13.09 -23.22
CA SER A 312 -7.49 13.80 -22.78
C SER A 312 -7.30 15.30 -22.96
N THR A 313 -8.41 16.02 -23.18
CA THR A 313 -8.45 17.50 -23.23
C THR A 313 -9.47 18.09 -22.26
N ASN A 314 -10.14 17.24 -21.48
CA ASN A 314 -11.20 17.58 -20.54
C ASN A 314 -10.94 16.99 -19.15
N GLY A 315 -9.68 16.98 -18.71
CA GLY A 315 -9.33 16.58 -17.34
C GLY A 315 -9.56 15.09 -17.05
N GLY A 316 -9.49 14.25 -18.09
CA GLY A 316 -9.61 12.80 -17.98
C GLY A 316 -11.02 12.25 -18.16
N ASP A 317 -12.03 13.08 -18.40
CA ASP A 317 -13.41 12.58 -18.58
C ASP A 317 -13.56 11.74 -19.86
N THR A 318 -12.83 12.09 -20.92
CA THR A 318 -12.74 11.29 -22.14
C THR A 318 -11.31 11.21 -22.65
N TRP A 319 -11.00 10.13 -23.36
CA TRP A 319 -9.67 9.86 -23.91
C TRP A 319 -9.76 9.50 -25.39
N THR A 320 -8.80 9.99 -26.17
CA THR A 320 -8.62 9.71 -27.59
C THR A 320 -7.31 8.95 -27.77
N LEU A 321 -7.35 7.84 -28.50
CA LEU A 321 -6.16 7.09 -28.90
C LEU A 321 -5.32 7.93 -29.87
N LEU A 322 -4.02 8.09 -29.59
CA LEU A 322 -3.09 8.79 -30.46
C LEU A 322 -2.15 7.86 -31.23
N SER A 323 -1.85 6.67 -30.72
CA SER A 323 -1.01 5.69 -31.42
C SER A 323 -1.54 5.37 -32.82
N GLY A 324 -0.63 5.18 -33.77
CA GLY A 324 -0.97 5.01 -35.18
C GLY A 324 -1.39 6.30 -35.90
N THR A 325 -1.35 7.47 -35.25
CA THR A 325 -1.59 8.78 -35.86
C THR A 325 -0.43 9.74 -35.62
N GLY A 326 -0.21 10.69 -36.53
CA GLY A 326 0.74 11.81 -36.32
C GLY A 326 2.20 11.40 -36.08
N GLY A 327 2.63 10.23 -36.55
CA GLY A 327 4.00 9.74 -36.43
C GLY A 327 4.31 8.98 -35.12
N LEU A 328 3.33 8.76 -34.26
CA LEU A 328 3.48 7.87 -33.11
C LEU A 328 3.43 6.40 -33.55
N PRO A 329 4.22 5.52 -32.91
CA PRO A 329 4.20 4.09 -33.23
C PRO A 329 2.78 3.52 -33.08
N PRO A 330 2.44 2.49 -33.90
CA PRO A 330 1.14 1.86 -33.88
C PRO A 330 0.80 1.24 -32.52
#